data_AF-A0AAT9HJE9-F1
#
_entry.id   AF-A0AAT9HJE9-F1
#
_cell.length_a   1.000
_cell.length_b   1.000
_cell.length_c   1.000
_cell.angle_alpha   90.00
_cell.angle_beta   90.00
_cell.angle_gamma   90.00
#
_symmetry.space_group_name_H-M   'P 1'
#
loop_
_entity.id
_entity.type
_entity.pdbx_description
1 polymer ?
#
loop_
_entity_poly.entity_id
_entity_poly.type
_entity_poly.pdbx_seq_one_letter_code
_entity_poly.pdbx_strand_id
1 'polypeptide(L)'
;MLTAAGFTVEDERTLTVEIEGGRGDAIGRYAHGSLQRIRGVAAPALSPEDLIALDELLDAGSPNGLLRRDDLAVRTERTVWAARRT
;
A
#
# COMPACT_ATOMS: atom_id res chain seq x y z
N MET A 1 -18.14 13.31 6.14
CA MET A 1 -18.02 12.40 4.99
C MET A 1 -19.02 11.22 5.06
N LEU A 2 -19.29 10.60 6.21
CA LEU A 2 -20.39 9.61 6.36
C LEU A 2 -21.73 10.23 6.78
N THR A 3 -21.71 11.13 7.76
CA THR A 3 -22.89 11.89 8.21
C THR A 3 -23.48 12.75 7.10
N ALA A 4 -22.62 13.45 6.35
CA ALA A 4 -23.02 14.20 5.15
C ALA A 4 -23.63 13.32 4.05
N ALA A 5 -23.35 12.01 4.06
CA ALA A 5 -23.95 11.03 3.15
C ALA A 5 -25.22 10.36 3.72
N GLY A 6 -25.76 10.86 4.84
CA GLY A 6 -27.01 10.36 5.46
C GLY A 6 -26.85 9.13 6.35
N PHE A 7 -25.61 8.77 6.72
CA PHE A 7 -25.35 7.70 7.68
C PHE A 7 -25.23 8.25 9.10
N THR A 8 -25.76 7.50 10.06
CA THR A 8 -25.42 7.71 11.48
C THR A 8 -24.17 6.90 11.78
N VAL A 9 -23.10 7.56 12.24
CA VAL A 9 -21.89 6.88 12.71
C VAL A 9 -22.15 6.37 14.11
N GLU A 10 -22.03 5.06 14.30
CA GLU A 10 -22.27 4.36 15.56
C GLU A 10 -20.99 4.18 16.35
N ASP A 11 -19.87 3.97 15.67
CA ASP A 11 -18.58 3.76 16.32
C ASP A 11 -17.40 4.11 15.40
N GLU A 12 -16.24 4.33 16.01
CA GLU A 12 -14.96 4.54 15.36
C GLU A 12 -13.88 3.72 16.05
N ARG A 13 -12.99 3.11 15.25
CA ARG A 13 -11.84 2.39 15.77
C ARG A 13 -10.59 2.64 14.94
N THR A 14 -9.48 2.91 15.62
CA THR A 14 -8.16 2.87 15.00
C THR A 14 -7.58 1.47 15.07
N LEU A 15 -7.18 0.96 13.91
CA LEU A 15 -6.53 -0.34 13.74
C LEU A 15 -5.07 -0.13 13.38
N THR A 16 -4.18 -0.63 14.23
CA THR A 16 -2.76 -0.79 13.91
C THR A 16 -2.56 -2.19 13.32
N VAL A 17 -1.98 -2.25 12.12
CA VAL A 17 -1.68 -3.50 11.43
C VAL A 17 -0.18 -3.58 11.20
N GLU A 18 0.41 -4.68 11.67
CA GLU A 18 1.80 -5.04 11.44
C GLU A 18 1.86 -6.48 10.95
N ILE A 19 2.43 -6.65 9.76
CA ILE A 19 2.59 -7.94 9.10
C ILE A 19 4.09 -8.11 8.85
N GLU A 20 4.70 -8.92 9.71
CA GLU A 20 6.08 -9.34 9.56
C GLU A 20 6.31 -10.08 8.24
N GLY A 21 7.55 -9.96 7.74
CA GLY A 21 8.01 -10.61 6.51
C GLY A 21 7.95 -12.14 6.57
N GLY A 22 8.19 -12.78 5.42
CA GLY A 22 8.15 -14.24 5.30
C GLY A 22 6.75 -14.87 5.32
N ARG A 23 5.66 -14.09 5.44
CA ARG A 23 4.26 -14.58 5.39
C ARG A 23 3.74 -14.90 3.97
N GLY A 24 4.64 -15.18 3.03
CA GLY A 24 4.34 -15.54 1.64
C GLY A 24 4.17 -14.37 0.67
N ASP A 25 3.92 -14.69 -0.60
CA ASP A 25 3.92 -13.76 -1.75
C ASP A 25 2.94 -12.57 -1.64
N ALA A 26 2.00 -12.59 -0.70
CA ALA A 26 0.94 -11.60 -0.58
C ALA A 26 1.51 -10.19 -0.32
N ILE A 27 2.55 -10.07 0.51
CA ILE A 27 3.21 -8.79 0.80
C ILE A 27 3.90 -8.25 -0.46
N GLY A 28 4.62 -9.10 -1.19
CA GLY A 28 5.28 -8.73 -2.45
C GLY A 28 4.27 -8.21 -3.49
N ARG A 29 3.15 -8.91 -3.68
CA ARG A 29 2.08 -8.46 -4.59
C ARG A 29 1.44 -7.14 -4.15
N TYR A 30 1.22 -6.97 -2.85
CA TYR A 30 0.68 -5.73 -2.28
C TYR A 30 1.63 -4.54 -2.50
N ALA A 31 2.93 -4.73 -2.23
CA ALA A 31 3.96 -3.73 -2.45
C ALA A 31 4.06 -3.35 -3.93
N HIS A 32 4.11 -4.35 -4.82
CA HIS A 32 4.19 -4.16 -6.27
C HIS A 32 3.01 -3.33 -6.80
N GLY A 33 1.76 -3.74 -6.52
CA GLY A 33 0.58 -3.02 -7.00
C GLY A 33 0.41 -1.62 -6.38
N SER A 34 0.96 -1.39 -5.17
CA SER A 34 0.94 -0.05 -4.54
C SER A 34 1.99 0.87 -5.15
N LEU A 35 3.22 0.39 -5.29
CA LEU A 35 4.32 1.17 -5.85
C LEU A 35 4.15 1.42 -7.35
N GLN A 36 3.51 0.51 -8.09
CA GLN A 36 3.20 0.74 -9.50
C GLN A 36 2.25 1.92 -9.70
N ARG A 37 1.25 2.09 -8.82
CA ARG A 37 0.36 3.26 -8.82
C ARG A 37 1.10 4.53 -8.42
N ILE A 38 1.95 4.47 -7.39
CA ILE A 38 2.76 5.60 -6.93
C ILE A 38 3.70 6.06 -8.05
N ARG A 39 4.38 5.12 -8.73
CA ARG A 39 5.26 5.39 -9.87
C ARG A 39 4.58 6.24 -10.93
N GLY A 40 3.33 5.92 -11.29
CA GLY A 40 2.56 6.69 -12.27
C GLY A 40 2.33 8.17 -11.88
N VAL A 41 2.13 8.45 -10.59
CA VAL A 41 1.88 9.81 -10.09
C VAL A 41 3.16 10.54 -9.74
N ALA A 42 4.16 9.84 -9.22
CA ALA A 42 5.42 10.41 -8.74
C ALA A 42 6.43 10.66 -9.85
N ALA A 43 6.34 9.98 -11.00
CA ALA A 43 7.31 10.09 -12.09
C ALA A 43 7.70 11.53 -12.48
N PRO A 44 6.77 12.51 -12.56
CA PRO A 44 7.16 13.90 -12.89
C PRO A 44 7.98 14.61 -11.80
N ALA A 45 7.96 14.11 -10.57
CA ALA A 45 8.63 14.69 -9.41
C ALA A 45 9.91 13.94 -9.00
N LEU A 46 10.16 12.77 -9.57
CA LEU A 46 11.37 11.98 -9.32
C LEU A 46 12.50 12.40 -10.26
N SER A 47 13.73 12.31 -9.77
CA SER A 47 14.89 12.39 -10.63
C SER A 47 14.98 11.16 -11.55
N PRO A 48 15.74 11.23 -12.66
CA PRO A 48 15.91 10.08 -13.54
C PRO A 48 16.48 8.86 -12.82
N GLU A 49 17.45 9.05 -11.92
CA GLU A 49 18.05 7.95 -11.16
C GLU A 49 17.05 7.26 -10.23
N ASP A 50 16.21 8.01 -9.52
CA ASP A 50 15.20 7.45 -8.63
C ASP A 50 14.10 6.72 -9.41
N LEU A 51 13.73 7.24 -10.59
CA LEU A 51 12.76 6.59 -11.45
C LEU A 51 13.28 5.26 -12.00
N ILE A 52 14.57 5.21 -12.39
CA ILE A 52 15.22 3.96 -12.83
C ILE A 52 15.26 2.94 -11.68
N ALA A 53 15.64 3.36 -10.47
CA ALA A 53 15.65 2.49 -9.30
C ALA A 53 14.26 1.94 -8.98
N LEU A 54 13.22 2.80 -9.05
CA LEU A 54 11.84 2.38 -8.85
C LEU A 54 11.37 1.41 -9.94
N ASP A 55 11.76 1.63 -11.20
CA ASP A 55 11.44 0.75 -12.32
C ASP A 55 12.12 -0.62 -12.17
N GLU A 56 13.36 -0.69 -11.71
CA GLU A 56 14.06 -1.94 -11.41
C GLU A 56 13.36 -2.74 -10.31
N LEU A 57 12.89 -2.07 -9.25
CA LEU A 57 12.13 -2.72 -8.17
C LEU A 57 10.77 -3.25 -8.64
N LEU A 58 10.13 -2.58 -9.61
CA LEU A 58 8.83 -2.94 -10.15
C LEU A 58 8.91 -4.00 -11.27
N ASP A 59 10.09 -4.24 -11.83
CA ASP A 59 10.29 -5.29 -12.83
C ASP A 59 10.25 -6.69 -12.18
N ALA A 60 9.30 -7.51 -12.62
CA ALA A 60 9.15 -8.89 -12.17
C ALA A 60 10.30 -9.82 -12.63
N GLY A 61 11.00 -9.44 -13.71
CA GLY A 61 12.17 -10.14 -14.22
C GLY A 61 13.46 -9.77 -13.48
N SER A 62 13.49 -8.62 -12.81
CA SER A 62 14.69 -8.13 -12.13
C SER A 62 15.10 -9.04 -10.95
N PRO A 63 16.41 -9.29 -10.77
CA PRO A 63 16.91 -9.97 -9.58
C PRO A 63 16.65 -9.17 -8.30
N ASN A 64 16.55 -7.85 -8.41
CA ASN A 64 16.27 -6.92 -7.30
C ASN A 64 14.77 -6.61 -7.16
N GLY A 65 13.91 -7.23 -7.98
CA GLY A 65 12.47 -6.96 -8.02
C GLY A 65 11.75 -7.32 -6.72
N LEU A 66 10.73 -6.53 -6.39
CA LEU A 66 9.96 -6.66 -5.14
C LEU A 66 9.32 -8.04 -4.94
N LEU A 67 8.97 -8.73 -6.03
CA LEU A 67 8.35 -10.05 -5.97
C LEU A 67 9.30 -11.16 -5.52
N ARG A 68 10.62 -10.89 -5.47
CA ARG A 68 11.65 -11.84 -5.04
C ARG A 68 12.18 -11.55 -3.64
N ARG A 69 11.79 -10.42 -3.05
CA ARG A 69 12.27 -9.99 -1.74
C ARG A 69 11.52 -10.73 -0.64
N ASP A 70 12.28 -11.25 0.33
CA ASP A 70 11.79 -11.92 1.53
C ASP A 70 11.79 -11.00 2.77
N ASP A 71 12.43 -9.83 2.66
CA ASP A 71 12.58 -8.82 3.70
C ASP A 71 11.48 -7.76 3.73
N LEU A 72 10.39 -7.96 3.00
CA LEU A 72 9.26 -7.03 2.97
C LEU A 72 8.32 -7.24 4.17
N ALA A 73 7.96 -6.15 4.84
CA ALA A 73 6.93 -6.11 5.89
C ALA A 73 5.89 -5.01 5.59
N VAL A 74 4.68 -5.15 6.15
CA VAL A 74 3.62 -4.14 6.01
C VAL A 74 3.27 -3.56 7.37
N ARG A 75 3.35 -2.23 7.48
CA ARG A 75 2.84 -1.49 8.63
C ARG A 75 1.85 -0.43 8.16
N THR A 76 0.67 -0.40 8.76
CA THR A 76 -0.33 0.63 8.47
C THR A 76 -1.19 0.91 9.70
N GLU A 77 -1.67 2.15 9.80
CA GLU A 77 -2.70 2.54 10.74
C GLU A 77 -3.93 2.98 9.95
N ARG A 78 -5.10 2.47 10.33
CA ARG A 78 -6.37 2.73 9.67
C ARG A 78 -7.45 3.04 10.69
N THR A 79 -8.02 4.22 10.61
CA THR A 79 -9.30 4.51 11.27
C THR A 79 -10.43 3.94 10.43
N VAL A 80 -11.29 3.16 11.07
CA VAL A 80 -12.49 2.58 10.47
C VAL A 80 -13.72 3.05 11.26
N TRP A 81 -14.84 3.18 10.57
CA TRP A 81 -16.11 3.62 11.15
C TRP A 81 -17.17 2.56 10.93
N ALA A 82 -17.94 2.26 11.98
CA ALA A 82 -19.21 1.56 11.85
C ALA A 82 -20.32 2.60 11.71
N ALA A 83 -21.13 2.50 10.66
CA ALA A 83 -22.21 3.44 10.43
C ALA A 83 -23.44 2.70 9.88
N ARG A 84 -24.64 3.13 10.29
CA ARG A 84 -25.90 2.62 9.75
C ARG A 84 -26.57 3.66 8.87
N ARG A 85 -27.30 3.17 7.87
CA ARG A 85 -28.18 4.03 7.08
C ARG A 85 -29.39 4.39 7.95
N THR A 86 -29.70 5.67 7.98
CA THR A 86 -30.90 6.20 8.65
C THR A 86 -32.12 6.06 7.74
#